data_AF-A0A504YJS1-F1
#
_entry.id   AF-A0A504YJS1-F1
#
_cell.length_a   1.000
_cell.length_b   1.000
_cell.length_c   1.000
_cell.angle_alpha   90.00
_cell.angle_beta   90.00
_cell.angle_gamma   90.00
#
_symmetry.space_group_name_H-M   'P 1'
#
loop_
_entity.id
_entity.type
_entity.pdbx_description
1 polymer ?
#
loop_
_entity_poly.entity_id
_entity_poly.type
_entity_poly.pdbx_seq_one_letter_code
_entity_poly.pdbx_strand_id
1 'polypeptide(L)'
;MLFIILIGQATSPTSQHYNSDTLKVIVELINKEPNGPAVALRLLAHKIQSPQEREALCALTILEGLTKQCDRPFISELGKFKFINEIIKVLSPKHLGDQTTETVKAKCRKLLFEWQRDHGAVEPKFTAAYTMLCSQGLIPPDPTTSSNGEQRTNVSEPYEFSNCGHLCFP
;
A
#
# COMPACT_ATOMS: atom_id res chain seq x y z
N MET A 1 21.62 6.43 -3.32
CA MET A 1 21.88 5.18 -2.56
C MET A 1 21.82 5.33 -1.03
N LEU A 2 22.04 6.50 -0.43
CA LEU A 2 22.11 6.65 1.04
C LEU A 2 20.80 6.28 1.76
N PHE A 3 19.64 6.60 1.18
CA PHE A 3 18.34 6.26 1.79
C PHE A 3 18.08 4.75 1.87
N ILE A 4 18.70 3.93 0.99
CA ILE A 4 18.57 2.46 1.02
C ILE A 4 19.18 1.92 2.31
N ILE A 5 20.35 2.45 2.70
CA ILE A 5 21.04 2.06 3.92
C ILE A 5 20.19 2.46 5.14
N LEU A 6 19.64 3.68 5.15
CA LEU A 6 18.80 4.17 6.24
C LEU A 6 17.52 3.34 6.40
N ILE A 7 16.83 3.00 5.29
CA ILE A 7 15.66 2.11 5.33
C ILE A 7 16.06 0.71 5.80
N GLY A 8 17.20 0.18 5.32
CA GLY A 8 17.73 -1.11 5.75
C GLY A 8 18.02 -1.15 7.26
N GLN A 9 18.60 -0.09 7.80
CA GLN A 9 18.86 0.05 9.23
C GLN A 9 17.56 0.17 10.02
N ALA A 10 16.63 1.03 9.59
CA ALA A 10 15.36 1.27 10.30
C ALA A 10 14.40 0.05 10.29
N THR A 11 14.61 -0.89 9.36
CA THR A 11 13.83 -2.13 9.27
C THR A 11 14.51 -3.32 9.96
N SER A 12 15.71 -3.15 10.52
CA SER A 12 16.43 -4.23 11.18
C SER A 12 15.70 -4.72 12.45
N PRO A 13 15.64 -6.03 12.73
CA PRO A 13 15.06 -6.55 13.97
C PRO A 13 15.80 -6.08 15.23
N THR A 14 17.03 -5.57 15.10
CA THR A 14 17.89 -5.14 16.21
C THR A 14 18.05 -3.62 16.31
N SER A 15 17.48 -2.85 15.37
CA SER A 15 17.68 -1.39 15.36
C SER A 15 16.92 -0.69 16.49
N GLN A 16 17.55 0.36 17.04
CA GLN A 16 16.89 1.34 17.89
C GLN A 16 15.77 2.06 17.12
N HIS A 17 14.75 2.49 17.86
CA HIS A 17 13.55 3.13 17.34
C HIS A 17 13.88 4.23 16.33
N TYR A 18 13.29 4.10 15.15
CA TYR A 18 13.26 5.14 14.15
C TYR A 18 12.47 6.36 14.65
N ASN A 19 13.03 7.56 14.51
CA ASN A 19 12.43 8.81 14.95
C ASN A 19 12.06 9.72 13.76
N SER A 20 11.29 10.77 14.06
CA SER A 20 10.79 11.73 13.06
C SER A 20 11.91 12.41 12.26
N ASP A 21 13.09 12.60 12.84
CA ASP A 21 14.20 13.26 12.14
C ASP A 21 14.87 12.35 11.12
N THR A 22 15.00 11.05 11.42
CA THR A 22 15.46 10.06 10.43
C THR A 22 14.51 9.98 9.25
N LEU A 23 13.19 10.10 9.49
CA LEU A 23 12.18 10.14 8.41
C LEU A 23 12.41 11.31 7.47
N LYS A 24 12.57 12.52 8.00
CA LYS A 24 12.80 13.72 7.19
C LYS A 24 14.03 13.56 6.29
N VAL A 25 15.12 13.01 6.84
CA VAL A 25 16.34 12.74 6.06
C VAL A 25 16.06 11.74 4.94
N ILE A 26 15.32 10.66 5.21
CA ILE A 26 14.95 9.69 4.17
C ILE A 26 14.11 10.36 3.07
N VAL A 27 13.11 11.17 3.44
CA VAL A 27 12.24 11.91 2.49
C VAL A 27 13.07 12.82 1.59
N GLU A 28 13.96 13.62 2.18
CA GLU A 28 14.84 14.52 1.42
C GLU A 28 15.72 13.76 0.42
N LEU A 29 16.30 12.63 0.84
CA LEU A 29 17.16 11.82 -0.02
C LEU A 29 16.39 11.15 -1.15
N ILE A 30 15.17 10.67 -0.88
CA ILE A 30 14.28 10.11 -1.90
C ILE A 30 13.95 11.19 -2.95
N ASN A 31 13.62 12.40 -2.52
CA ASN A 31 13.23 13.49 -3.42
C ASN A 31 14.41 14.03 -4.26
N LYS A 32 15.65 13.92 -3.76
CA LYS A 32 16.86 14.33 -4.49
C LYS A 32 17.25 13.37 -5.62
N GLU A 33 16.80 12.12 -5.58
CA GLU A 33 17.15 11.10 -6.58
C GLU A 33 16.02 10.94 -7.63
N PRO A 34 16.30 11.02 -8.95
CA PRO A 34 15.27 10.92 -9.99
C PRO A 34 14.44 9.64 -9.93
N ASN A 35 15.06 8.52 -9.55
CA ASN A 35 14.41 7.21 -9.36
C ASN A 35 14.17 6.87 -7.89
N GLY A 36 14.36 7.84 -6.99
CA GLY A 36 14.28 7.67 -5.54
C GLY A 36 12.97 7.01 -5.09
N PRO A 37 11.79 7.52 -5.50
CA PRO A 37 10.51 6.91 -5.14
C PRO A 37 10.38 5.45 -5.54
N ALA A 38 10.69 5.12 -6.80
CA ALA A 38 10.57 3.77 -7.32
C ALA A 38 11.50 2.78 -6.61
N VAL A 39 12.74 3.21 -6.32
CA VAL A 39 13.73 2.38 -5.61
C VAL A 39 13.34 2.19 -4.14
N ALA A 40 12.90 3.25 -3.46
CA ALA A 40 12.44 3.18 -2.07
C ALA A 40 11.23 2.26 -1.92
N LEU A 41 10.23 2.42 -2.78
CA LEU A 41 9.03 1.59 -2.76
C LEU A 41 9.34 0.13 -3.09
N ARG A 42 10.24 -0.15 -4.04
CA ARG A 42 10.69 -1.52 -4.31
C ARG A 42 11.35 -2.17 -3.08
N LEU A 43 12.19 -1.43 -2.37
CA LEU A 43 12.83 -1.91 -1.14
C LEU A 43 11.79 -2.16 -0.03
N LEU A 44 10.86 -1.22 0.16
CA LEU A 44 9.81 -1.35 1.17
C LEU A 44 8.89 -2.54 0.86
N ALA A 45 8.49 -2.74 -0.39
CA ALA A 45 7.68 -3.89 -0.80
C ALA A 45 8.35 -5.22 -0.41
N HIS A 46 9.66 -5.35 -0.63
CA HIS A 46 10.42 -6.52 -0.21
C HIS A 46 10.44 -6.68 1.32
N LYS A 47 10.61 -5.60 2.08
CA LYS A 47 10.64 -5.62 3.55
C LYS A 47 9.27 -5.91 4.17
N ILE A 48 8.18 -5.43 3.56
CA ILE A 48 6.80 -5.68 3.99
C ILE A 48 6.43 -7.15 3.84
N GLN A 49 6.97 -7.83 2.82
CA GLN A 49 6.78 -9.27 2.59
C GLN A 49 7.71 -10.15 3.44
N SER A 50 8.47 -9.56 4.37
CA SER A 50 9.34 -10.34 5.25
C SER A 50 8.53 -11.31 6.12
N PRO A 51 9.00 -12.57 6.29
CA PRO A 51 8.40 -13.49 7.24
C PRO A 51 8.61 -13.04 8.70
N GLN A 52 9.53 -12.09 8.94
CA GLN A 52 9.75 -11.52 10.27
C GLN A 52 8.76 -10.39 10.51
N GLU A 53 7.75 -10.62 11.36
CA GLU A 53 6.69 -9.65 11.67
C GLU A 53 7.23 -8.26 12.03
N ARG A 54 8.28 -8.19 12.87
CA ARG A 54 8.90 -6.93 13.28
C ARG A 54 9.46 -6.13 12.09
N GLU A 55 10.13 -6.80 11.15
CA GLU A 55 10.69 -6.15 9.96
C GLU A 55 9.56 -5.60 9.07
N ALA A 56 8.51 -6.39 8.85
CA ALA A 56 7.35 -5.99 8.07
C ALA A 56 6.62 -4.78 8.70
N LEU A 57 6.40 -4.79 10.02
CA LEU A 57 5.77 -3.69 10.74
C LEU A 57 6.62 -2.40 10.73
N CYS A 58 7.94 -2.51 10.88
CA CYS A 58 8.84 -1.38 10.73
C CYS A 58 8.76 -0.79 9.32
N ALA A 59 8.77 -1.63 8.29
CA ALA A 59 8.64 -1.19 6.90
C ALA A 59 7.31 -0.47 6.63
N LEU A 60 6.19 -1.01 7.13
CA LEU A 60 4.89 -0.36 7.03
C LEU A 60 4.81 0.97 7.78
N THR A 61 5.52 1.10 8.90
CA THR A 61 5.58 2.35 9.68
C THR A 61 6.39 3.43 8.94
N ILE A 62 7.52 3.05 8.33
CA ILE A 62 8.28 3.96 7.47
C ILE A 62 7.43 4.37 6.27
N LEU A 63 6.75 3.43 5.63
CA LEU A 63 5.87 3.70 4.50
C LEU A 63 4.76 4.70 4.86
N GLU A 64 4.10 4.52 6.01
CA GLU A 64 3.11 5.47 6.53
C GLU A 64 3.71 6.87 6.67
N GLY A 65 4.90 6.98 7.27
CA GLY A 65 5.61 8.24 7.41
C GLY A 65 5.94 8.90 6.07
N LEU A 66 6.42 8.12 5.10
CA LEU A 66 6.71 8.61 3.75
C LEU A 66 5.46 9.09 3.03
N THR A 67 4.33 8.37 3.14
CA THR A 67 3.08 8.81 2.52
C THR A 67 2.55 10.14 3.06
N LYS A 68 2.89 10.47 4.30
CA LYS A 68 2.49 11.73 4.96
C LYS A 68 3.43 12.90 4.69
N GLN A 69 4.69 12.64 4.30
CA GLN A 69 5.73 13.67 4.18
C GLN A 69 6.28 13.83 2.75
N CYS A 70 6.17 12.83 1.89
CA CYS A 70 6.65 12.91 0.52
C CYS A 70 5.66 13.62 -0.41
N ASP A 71 6.21 14.20 -1.49
CA ASP A 71 5.45 14.93 -2.49
C ASP A 71 4.74 14.01 -3.50
N ARG A 72 3.94 14.62 -4.40
CA ARG A 72 3.17 13.92 -5.44
C ARG A 72 3.95 12.87 -6.25
N PRO A 73 5.22 13.04 -6.64
CA PRO A 73 5.95 12.00 -7.39
C PRO A 73 6.03 10.67 -6.63
N PHE A 74 6.16 10.72 -5.31
CA PHE A 74 6.17 9.52 -4.47
C PHE A 74 4.80 8.84 -4.43
N ILE A 75 3.74 9.63 -4.22
CA ILE A 75 2.37 9.12 -4.18
C ILE A 75 1.97 8.52 -5.54
N SER A 76 2.41 9.12 -6.65
CA SER A 76 2.15 8.60 -7.98
C SER A 76 2.84 7.26 -8.24
N GLU A 77 4.08 7.10 -7.77
CA GLU A 77 4.77 5.81 -7.85
C GLU A 77 4.09 4.75 -6.95
N LEU A 78 3.68 5.14 -5.74
CA LEU A 78 2.94 4.30 -4.78
C LEU A 78 1.60 3.81 -5.37
N GLY A 79 0.89 4.69 -6.09
CA GLY A 79 -0.40 4.42 -6.71
C GLY A 79 -0.34 3.49 -7.92
N LYS A 80 0.85 3.10 -8.40
CA LYS A 80 0.96 2.13 -9.50
C LYS A 80 0.57 0.74 -9.02
N PHE A 81 -0.13 -0.01 -9.88
CA PHE A 81 -0.45 -1.43 -9.64
C PHE A 81 0.78 -2.26 -9.28
N LYS A 82 1.95 -1.89 -9.81
CA LYS A 82 3.22 -2.52 -9.46
C LYS A 82 3.46 -2.58 -7.95
N PHE A 83 3.20 -1.51 -7.21
CA PHE A 83 3.37 -1.51 -5.75
C PHE A 83 2.13 -2.05 -5.04
N ILE A 84 0.94 -1.64 -5.48
CA ILE A 84 -0.34 -2.09 -4.89
C ILE A 84 -0.45 -3.62 -4.90
N ASN A 85 0.00 -4.29 -5.97
CA ASN A 85 0.00 -5.75 -6.06
C ASN A 85 0.89 -6.41 -5.00
N GLU A 86 1.97 -5.76 -4.57
CA GLU A 86 2.82 -6.27 -3.48
C GLU A 86 2.07 -6.24 -2.13
N ILE A 87 1.24 -5.22 -1.89
CA ILE A 87 0.37 -5.18 -0.70
C ILE A 87 -0.77 -6.21 -0.80
N ILE A 88 -1.35 -6.40 -1.99
CA ILE A 88 -2.39 -7.40 -2.21
C ILE A 88 -1.86 -8.82 -1.91
N LYS A 89 -0.63 -9.14 -2.33
CA LYS A 89 0.00 -10.44 -2.03
C LYS A 89 0.08 -10.73 -0.53
N VAL A 90 0.35 -9.70 0.28
CA VAL A 90 0.43 -9.79 1.76
C VAL A 90 -0.94 -10.03 2.39
N LEU A 91 -2.02 -9.56 1.77
CA LEU A 91 -3.39 -9.70 2.28
C LEU A 91 -4.11 -10.96 1.77
N SER A 92 -3.75 -11.44 0.58
CA SER A 92 -4.45 -12.52 -0.11
C SER A 92 -3.99 -13.90 0.37
N PRO A 93 -4.88 -14.78 0.85
CA PRO A 93 -4.58 -16.20 1.15
C PRO A 93 -3.94 -16.95 -0.02
N LYS A 94 -4.30 -16.60 -1.27
CA LYS A 94 -3.69 -17.16 -2.50
C LYS A 94 -2.18 -16.90 -2.65
N HIS A 95 -1.61 -16.06 -1.79
CA HIS A 95 -0.21 -15.63 -1.84
C HIS A 95 0.43 -15.77 -0.45
N LEU A 96 0.67 -14.66 0.25
CA LEU A 96 1.33 -14.64 1.57
C LEU A 96 0.34 -14.47 2.72
N GLY A 97 -0.96 -14.29 2.45
CA GLY A 97 -1.96 -13.94 3.46
C GLY A 97 -2.12 -14.95 4.60
N ASP A 98 -1.87 -16.23 4.33
CA ASP A 98 -1.92 -17.30 5.35
C ASP A 98 -0.65 -17.35 6.21
N GLN A 99 0.48 -16.88 5.68
CA GLN A 99 1.78 -16.82 6.36
C GLN A 99 1.99 -15.48 7.10
N THR A 100 1.24 -14.45 6.72
CA THR A 100 1.34 -13.10 7.27
C THR A 100 0.51 -12.99 8.54
N THR A 101 1.10 -12.42 9.60
CA THR A 101 0.40 -12.19 10.87
C THR A 101 -0.77 -11.23 10.72
N GLU A 102 -1.77 -11.36 11.59
CA GLU A 102 -2.95 -10.48 11.54
C GLU A 102 -2.59 -9.02 11.81
N THR A 103 -1.57 -8.75 12.64
CA THR A 103 -1.06 -7.40 12.92
C THR A 103 -0.56 -6.70 11.66
N VAL A 104 0.24 -7.41 10.84
CA VAL A 104 0.76 -6.88 9.57
C VAL A 104 -0.37 -6.66 8.57
N LYS A 105 -1.28 -7.63 8.43
CA LYS A 105 -2.46 -7.50 7.57
C LYS A 105 -3.33 -6.31 7.98
N ALA A 106 -3.62 -6.16 9.26
CA ALA A 106 -4.39 -5.03 9.79
C ALA A 106 -3.75 -3.68 9.46
N LYS A 107 -2.42 -3.57 9.56
CA LYS A 107 -1.69 -2.36 9.19
C LYS A 107 -1.75 -2.08 7.69
N CYS A 108 -1.61 -3.09 6.83
CA CYS A 108 -1.79 -2.95 5.38
C CYS A 108 -3.21 -2.46 5.02
N ARG A 109 -4.25 -3.05 5.64
CA ARG A 109 -5.64 -2.63 5.44
C ARG A 109 -5.87 -1.18 5.84
N LYS A 110 -5.31 -0.78 7.00
CA LYS A 110 -5.36 0.61 7.48
C LYS A 110 -4.74 1.57 6.45
N LEU A 111 -3.56 1.25 5.93
CA LEU A 111 -2.89 2.10 4.96
C LEU A 111 -3.65 2.21 3.64
N LEU A 112 -4.18 1.10 3.11
CA LEU A 112 -5.03 1.14 1.90
C LEU A 112 -6.27 2.00 2.11
N PHE A 113 -6.90 1.93 3.28
CA PHE A 113 -8.02 2.79 3.64
C PHE A 113 -7.62 4.28 3.71
N GLU A 114 -6.47 4.60 4.31
CA GLU A 114 -5.96 5.98 4.35
C GLU A 114 -5.64 6.49 2.94
N TRP A 115 -4.98 5.69 2.10
CA TRP A 115 -4.62 6.11 0.74
C TRP A 115 -5.84 6.29 -0.17
N GLN A 116 -6.85 5.42 -0.10
CA GLN A 116 -8.07 5.60 -0.89
C GLN A 116 -8.85 6.85 -0.45
N ARG A 117 -8.90 7.13 0.86
CA ARG A 117 -9.53 8.33 1.40
C ARG A 117 -8.78 9.62 1.02
N ASP A 118 -7.47 9.64 1.20
CA ASP A 118 -6.67 10.87 1.13
C ASP A 118 -6.14 11.14 -0.29
N HIS A 119 -5.96 10.10 -1.10
CA HIS A 119 -5.37 10.19 -2.43
C HIS A 119 -6.24 9.59 -3.55
N GLY A 120 -7.37 8.94 -3.24
CA GLY A 120 -8.21 8.26 -4.25
C GLY A 120 -8.73 9.17 -5.36
N ALA A 121 -8.95 10.46 -5.08
CA ALA A 121 -9.36 11.43 -6.11
C ALA A 121 -8.28 11.69 -7.17
N VAL A 122 -7.00 11.55 -6.81
CA VAL A 122 -5.84 11.78 -7.69
C VAL A 122 -5.30 10.46 -8.24
N GLU A 123 -5.26 9.43 -7.40
CA GLU A 123 -4.76 8.09 -7.69
C GLU A 123 -5.90 7.07 -7.51
N PRO A 124 -6.82 6.96 -8.50
CA PRO A 124 -8.04 6.15 -8.38
C PRO A 124 -7.78 4.64 -8.22
N LYS A 125 -6.54 4.21 -8.48
CA LYS A 125 -6.10 2.82 -8.30
C LYS A 125 -6.13 2.39 -6.84
N PHE A 126 -5.94 3.30 -5.88
CA PHE A 126 -6.11 2.98 -4.46
C PHE A 126 -7.55 2.59 -4.16
N THR A 127 -8.52 3.39 -4.63
CA THR A 127 -9.94 3.11 -4.46
C THR A 127 -10.34 1.81 -5.16
N ALA A 128 -9.90 1.59 -6.40
CA ALA A 128 -10.18 0.35 -7.12
C ALA A 128 -9.66 -0.90 -6.39
N ALA A 129 -8.43 -0.86 -5.89
CA ALA A 129 -7.85 -1.97 -5.14
C ALA A 129 -8.56 -2.20 -3.80
N TYR A 130 -8.89 -1.14 -3.07
CA TYR A 130 -9.63 -1.23 -1.80
C TYR A 130 -11.01 -1.85 -2.01
N THR A 131 -11.81 -1.34 -2.95
CA THR A 131 -13.14 -1.88 -3.26
C THR A 131 -13.08 -3.34 -3.71
N MET A 132 -12.08 -3.71 -4.53
CA MET A 132 -11.86 -5.10 -4.94
C MET A 132 -11.56 -6.02 -3.74
N LEU A 133 -10.74 -5.57 -2.79
CA LEU A 133 -10.42 -6.37 -1.61
C LEU A 133 -11.62 -6.49 -0.65
N CYS A 134 -12.48 -5.45 -0.59
CA CYS A 134 -13.73 -5.51 0.15
C CYS A 134 -14.72 -6.52 -0.47
N SER A 135 -14.86 -6.55 -1.79
CA SER A 135 -15.77 -7.51 -2.44
C SER A 135 -15.34 -8.98 -2.27
N GLN A 136 -14.04 -9.20 -2.05
CA GLN A 136 -13.47 -10.52 -1.72
C GLN A 136 -13.54 -10.87 -0.22
N GLY A 137 -14.04 -9.96 0.63
CA GLY A 137 -14.08 -10.16 2.08
C GLY A 137 -12.71 -10.11 2.77
N LEU A 138 -11.68 -9.60 2.11
CA LEU A 138 -10.32 -9.50 2.67
C LEU A 138 -10.13 -8.25 3.52
N ILE A 139 -10.94 -7.22 3.30
CA ILE A 139 -10.93 -5.95 4.03
C ILE A 139 -12.37 -5.57 4.39
N PRO A 140 -12.63 -5.07 5.61
CA PRO A 140 -13.95 -4.53 5.94
C PRO A 140 -14.28 -3.33 5.03
N PRO A 141 -15.54 -3.20 4.57
CA PRO A 141 -15.96 -2.03 3.80
C PRO A 141 -15.85 -0.76 4.67
N ASP A 142 -15.69 0.38 4.00
CA ASP A 142 -15.66 1.69 4.65
C ASP A 142 -17.00 1.91 5.40
N PRO A 143 -16.97 2.26 6.71
CA PRO A 143 -18.17 2.51 7.51
C PRO A 143 -19.09 3.60 6.93
N THR A 144 -18.59 4.51 6.10
CA THR A 144 -19.41 5.53 5.42
C THR A 144 -20.23 4.99 4.24
N THR A 145 -19.94 3.76 3.78
CA THR A 145 -20.68 3.10 2.69
C THR A 145 -21.99 2.45 3.17
N SER A 146 -22.19 2.33 4.49
CA SER A 146 -23.37 1.72 5.11
C SER A 146 -24.44 2.75 5.48
N SER A 147 -24.77 3.64 4.56
CA SER A 147 -26.03 4.39 4.57
C SER A 147 -26.24 5.05 3.21
N ASN A 148 -26.90 4.34 2.29
CA ASN A 148 -27.76 4.93 1.26
C ASN A 148 -28.59 3.80 0.63
N GLY A 149 -29.78 3.61 1.18
CA GLY A 149 -30.88 2.99 0.45
C GLY A 149 -31.30 3.88 -0.71
N GLU A 150 -31.67 3.24 -1.81
CA GLU A 150 -32.51 3.73 -2.91
C GLU A 150 -32.27 5.16 -3.41
N GLN A 151 -31.60 5.26 -4.58
CA GLN A 151 -32.18 6.05 -5.68
C GLN A 151 -31.66 5.52 -7.03
N ARG A 152 -32.59 5.00 -7.84
CA ARG A 152 -32.44 4.83 -9.29
C ARG A 152 -32.26 6.21 -9.93
N THR A 153 -31.27 6.37 -10.81
CA THR A 153 -31.46 6.89 -12.19
C THR A 153 -30.25 6.60 -13.08
N ASN A 154 -30.50 5.72 -14.06
CA ASN A 154 -29.95 5.57 -15.41
C ASN A 154 -28.79 6.45 -15.96
N VAL A 155 -27.80 5.68 -16.46
CA VAL A 155 -27.09 5.76 -17.76
C VAL A 155 -26.00 6.82 -17.98
N SER A 156 -24.75 6.36 -17.93
CA SER A 156 -23.82 6.39 -19.07
C SER A 156 -22.78 5.25 -18.93
N GLU A 157 -22.76 4.40 -19.95
CA GLU A 157 -22.05 3.15 -20.29
C GLU A 157 -20.91 2.55 -19.42
N PRO A 158 -20.76 1.21 -19.47
CA PRO A 158 -19.96 0.44 -18.53
C PRO A 158 -18.52 0.23 -19.01
N TYR A 159 -17.57 0.29 -18.06
CA TYR A 159 -16.32 -0.46 -18.22
C TYR A 159 -16.69 -1.95 -18.16
N GLU A 160 -16.94 -2.54 -19.32
CA GLU A 160 -17.09 -3.99 -19.48
C GLU A 160 -15.79 -4.68 -19.05
N PHE A 161 -15.75 -5.17 -17.81
CA PHE A 161 -14.96 -6.36 -17.51
C PHE A 161 -15.68 -7.54 -18.16
N SER A 162 -15.38 -7.74 -19.44
CA SER A 162 -15.86 -8.89 -20.19
C SER A 162 -15.49 -10.18 -19.48
N ASN A 163 -16.51 -11.01 -19.35
CA ASN A 163 -16.54 -12.32 -18.74
C ASN A 163 -15.58 -13.27 -19.50
N CYS A 164 -14.34 -13.40 -19.02
CA CYS A 164 -13.43 -14.46 -19.46
C CYS A 164 -12.95 -15.21 -18.22
N GLY A 165 -13.32 -16.49 -18.17
CA GLY A 165 -12.92 -17.40 -17.11
C GLY A 165 -11.41 -17.57 -17.01
N HIS A 166 -11.00 -18.18 -15.90
CA HIS A 166 -9.65 -18.73 -15.74
C HIS A 166 -8.51 -17.76 -16.09
N LEU A 167 -8.39 -16.69 -15.30
CA LEU A 167 -7.14 -15.95 -15.28
C LEU A 167 -6.21 -16.57 -14.23
N CYS A 168 -5.55 -17.66 -14.64
CA CYS A 168 -4.15 -17.86 -14.28
C CYS A 168 -3.37 -16.64 -14.79
N PHE A 169 -2.58 -16.01 -13.93
CA PHE A 169 -1.57 -15.06 -14.36
C PHE A 169 -0.18 -15.62 -14.01
N PRO A 170 0.83 -15.32 -14.85
CA PRO A 170 2.18 -15.89 -14.76
C PRO A 170 2.93 -15.47 -13.49
#